data_AF-X0PEB9-F1
#
_entry.id   AF-X0PEB9-F1
#
_cell.length_a   1.000
_cell.length_b   1.000
_cell.length_c   1.000
_cell.angle_alpha   90.00
_cell.angle_beta   90.00
_cell.angle_gamma   90.00
#
_symmetry.space_group_name_H-M   'P 1'
#
loop_
_entity.id
_entity.type
_entity.pdbx_description
1 polymer ?
#
loop_
_entity_poly.entity_id
_entity_poly.type
_entity_poly.pdbx_seq_one_letter_code
_entity_poly.pdbx_strand_id
1 'polypeptide(L)'
;MRKKLSKKALKQASLKKIYFYIEFSDGRVLEVPVQISKTDTSAKDALIARLQQREGFVTDTQGVRYEFKNMVHYEIIEDKK
;
A
#
# COMPACT_ATOMS: atom_id res chain seq x y z
N MET A 1 39.62 11.06 12.72
CA MET A 1 38.20 11.33 12.42
C MET A 1 37.86 10.89 11.00
N ARG A 2 36.58 10.56 10.73
CA ARG A 2 35.94 10.26 9.42
C ARG A 2 35.66 8.78 9.09
N LYS A 3 34.62 8.20 9.71
CA LYS A 3 33.81 7.09 9.14
C LYS A 3 32.34 7.17 9.58
N LYS A 4 31.70 8.34 9.41
CA LYS A 4 30.27 8.54 9.74
C LYS A 4 29.46 9.24 8.63
N LEU A 5 29.84 9.08 7.36
CA LEU A 5 29.09 9.68 6.24
C LEU A 5 28.46 8.65 5.28
N SER A 6 28.76 7.36 5.40
CA SER A 6 28.24 6.32 4.49
C SER A 6 26.92 5.65 4.93
N LYS A 7 26.30 6.04 6.06
CA LYS A 7 24.98 5.51 6.46
C LYS A 7 23.78 6.33 5.96
N LYS A 8 24.01 7.58 5.54
CA LYS A 8 22.93 8.46 5.04
C LYS A 8 22.69 8.28 3.53
N ALA A 9 23.72 7.90 2.76
CA ALA A 9 23.63 7.72 1.31
C ALA A 9 23.00 6.38 0.88
N LEU A 10 23.06 5.32 1.70
CA LEU A 10 22.40 4.03 1.42
C LEU A 10 20.92 3.96 1.84
N LYS A 11 20.42 4.96 2.56
CA LYS A 11 19.03 5.04 3.04
C LYS A 11 18.07 5.74 2.06
N GLN A 12 18.52 6.01 0.84
CA GLN A 12 17.65 6.26 -0.30
C GLN A 12 17.47 4.95 -1.07
N ALA A 13 17.04 3.89 -0.39
CA ALA A 13 16.27 2.88 -1.11
C ALA A 13 15.07 3.65 -1.66
N SER A 14 15.00 3.86 -2.98
CA SER A 14 13.97 4.64 -3.64
C SER A 14 12.61 4.10 -3.21
N LEU A 15 12.00 4.77 -2.23
CA LEU A 15 10.69 4.42 -1.72
C LEU A 15 9.68 4.88 -2.78
N LYS A 16 9.01 3.92 -3.41
CA LYS A 16 7.93 4.19 -4.35
C LYS A 16 6.61 4.11 -3.59
N LYS A 17 5.71 5.04 -3.87
CA LYS A 17 4.34 4.98 -3.40
C LYS A 17 3.49 4.33 -4.49
N ILE A 18 2.75 3.30 -4.11
CA ILE A 18 1.73 2.66 -4.94
C ILE A 18 0.40 2.98 -4.30
N TYR A 19 -0.59 3.29 -5.12
CA TYR A 19 -1.94 3.58 -4.65
C TYR A 19 -2.86 2.42 -5.03
N PHE A 20 -3.55 1.88 -4.04
CA PHE A 20 -4.59 0.87 -4.23
C PHE A 20 -5.94 1.54 -4.11
N TYR A 21 -6.78 1.43 -5.14
CA TYR A 21 -8.15 1.93 -5.13
C TYR A 21 -9.07 0.74 -4.96
N ILE A 22 -9.70 0.64 -3.79
CA ILE A 22 -10.57 -0.48 -3.44
C ILE A 22 -12.01 -0.01 -3.48
N GLU A 23 -12.78 -0.56 -4.41
CA GLU A 23 -14.21 -0.29 -4.55
C GLU A 23 -15.01 -1.29 -3.71
N PHE A 24 -15.91 -0.76 -2.89
CA PHE A 24 -16.81 -1.56 -2.03
C PHE A 24 -18.25 -1.52 -2.55
N SER A 25 -19.06 -2.48 -2.10
CA SER A 25 -20.46 -2.63 -2.51
C SER A 25 -21.35 -1.44 -2.17
N ASP A 26 -20.92 -0.55 -1.28
CA ASP A 26 -21.59 0.72 -0.95
C ASP A 26 -21.28 1.85 -1.97
N GLY A 27 -20.60 1.53 -3.08
CA GLY A 27 -20.19 2.50 -4.11
C GLY A 27 -19.04 3.43 -3.68
N ARG A 28 -18.48 3.21 -2.48
CA ARG A 28 -17.33 3.97 -1.97
C ARG A 28 -16.04 3.37 -2.49
N VAL A 29 -15.10 4.24 -2.82
CA VAL A 29 -13.74 3.87 -3.20
C VAL A 29 -12.78 4.35 -2.12
N LEU A 30 -11.94 3.43 -1.62
CA LEU A 30 -10.88 3.76 -0.68
C LEU A 30 -9.53 3.76 -1.36
N GLU A 31 -8.81 4.86 -1.22
CA GLU A 31 -7.40 4.96 -1.64
C GLU A 31 -6.50 4.53 -0.49
N VAL A 32 -5.71 3.47 -0.73
CA VAL A 32 -4.74 2.95 0.24
C VAL A 32 -3.33 3.15 -0.31
N PRO A 33 -2.58 4.14 0.20
CA PRO A 33 -1.19 4.35 -0.19
C PRO A 33 -0.28 3.33 0.47
N VAL A 34 0.44 2.55 -0.33
CA VAL A 34 1.44 1.58 0.10
C VAL A 34 2.83 2.06 -0.29
N GLN A 35 3.71 2.16 0.70
CA GLN A 35 5.11 2.46 0.45
C GLN A 35 5.87 1.15 0.22
N ILE A 36 6.45 1.00 -0.95
CA ILE A 36 7.38 -0.09 -1.27
C ILE A 36 8.78 0.46 -1.48
N SER A 37 9.78 -0.39 -1.32
CA SER A 37 11.13 -0.06 -1.78
C SER A 37 11.43 -0.85 -3.06
N LYS A 38 12.44 -0.42 -3.84
CA LYS A 38 12.86 -1.13 -5.06
C LYS A 38 13.20 -2.62 -4.83
N THR A 39 13.60 -2.98 -3.61
CA THR A 39 14.00 -4.34 -3.22
C THR A 39 12.98 -5.06 -2.34
N ASP A 40 11.97 -4.35 -1.84
CA ASP A 40 11.00 -4.90 -0.90
C ASP A 40 9.58 -4.47 -1.31
N THR A 41 8.89 -5.40 -1.98
CA THR A 41 7.49 -5.30 -2.40
C THR A 41 6.55 -6.06 -1.47
N SER A 42 7.05 -6.61 -0.36
CA SER A 42 6.28 -7.48 0.54
C SER A 42 4.98 -6.85 1.02
N ALA A 43 4.98 -5.54 1.30
CA ALA A 43 3.78 -4.81 1.70
C ALA A 43 2.70 -4.77 0.59
N LYS A 44 3.11 -4.64 -0.67
CA LYS A 44 2.21 -4.70 -1.84
C LYS A 44 1.62 -6.10 -1.97
N ASP A 45 2.49 -7.11 -1.96
CA ASP A 45 2.11 -8.49 -2.21
C ASP A 45 1.21 -9.03 -1.07
N ALA A 46 1.49 -8.65 0.18
CA ALA A 46 0.64 -8.96 1.34
C ALA A 46 -0.74 -8.30 1.24
N LEU A 47 -0.82 -7.05 0.79
CA LEU A 47 -2.11 -6.38 0.61
C LEU A 47 -2.92 -7.04 -0.52
N ILE A 48 -2.29 -7.35 -1.65
CA ILE A 48 -2.93 -8.08 -2.76
C ILE A 48 -3.47 -9.43 -2.28
N ALA A 49 -2.67 -10.20 -1.54
CA ALA A 49 -3.10 -11.50 -1.01
C ALA A 49 -4.34 -11.37 -0.13
N ARG A 50 -4.39 -10.36 0.76
CA ARG A 50 -5.55 -10.08 1.62
C ARG A 50 -6.79 -9.67 0.81
N LEU A 51 -6.62 -8.85 -0.22
CA LEU A 51 -7.72 -8.44 -1.12
C LEU A 51 -8.26 -9.64 -1.92
N GLN A 52 -7.38 -10.52 -2.41
CA GLN A 52 -7.76 -11.73 -3.12
C GLN A 52 -8.50 -12.73 -2.22
N GLN A 53 -8.03 -12.89 -0.98
CA GLN A 53 -8.68 -13.74 0.03
C GLN A 53 -9.92 -13.08 0.63
N ARG A 54 -10.17 -11.79 0.34
CA ARG A 54 -11.24 -10.97 0.93
C ARG A 54 -11.24 -11.02 2.47
N GLU A 55 -10.04 -11.14 3.05
CA GLU A 55 -9.87 -11.39 4.47
C GLU A 55 -9.29 -10.16 5.19
N GLY A 56 -10.02 -9.71 6.22
CA GLY A 56 -9.65 -8.56 7.03
C GLY A 56 -10.44 -7.31 6.67
N PHE A 57 -9.92 -6.18 7.11
CA PHE A 57 -10.55 -4.88 6.97
C PHE A 57 -9.50 -3.79 6.84
N VAL A 58 -9.92 -2.65 6.33
CA VAL A 58 -9.16 -1.41 6.30
C VAL A 58 -9.97 -0.32 6.97
N THR A 59 -9.30 0.60 7.64
CA THR A 59 -9.94 1.73 8.29
C THR A 59 -9.48 3.00 7.61
N ASP A 60 -10.43 3.83 7.20
CA ASP A 60 -10.15 5.14 6.65
C ASP A 60 -9.71 6.13 7.75
N THR A 61 -9.12 7.24 7.35
CA THR A 61 -8.77 8.41 8.16
C THR A 61 -9.91 8.93 9.03
N GLN A 62 -11.16 8.74 8.60
CA GLN A 62 -12.36 9.09 9.38
C GLN A 62 -12.78 8.02 10.40
N GLY A 63 -12.02 6.93 10.54
CA GLY A 63 -12.33 5.82 11.44
C GLY A 63 -13.37 4.84 10.92
N VAL A 64 -13.82 5.00 9.67
CA VAL A 64 -14.79 4.08 9.03
C VAL A 64 -14.08 2.79 8.65
N ARG A 65 -14.64 1.67 9.10
CA ARG A 65 -14.12 0.32 8.83
C ARG A 65 -14.77 -0.26 7.57
N TYR A 66 -13.94 -0.69 6.63
CA TYR A 66 -14.33 -1.35 5.39
C TYR A 66 -13.82 -2.78 5.39
N GLU A 67 -14.74 -3.75 5.33
CA GLU A 67 -14.39 -5.17 5.27
C GLU A 67 -14.11 -5.59 3.83
N PHE A 68 -13.00 -6.28 3.59
CA PHE A 68 -12.64 -6.75 2.24
C PHE A 68 -13.62 -7.77 1.68
N LYS A 69 -14.44 -8.39 2.54
CA LYS A 69 -15.58 -9.22 2.13
C LYS A 69 -16.53 -8.48 1.17
N ASN A 70 -16.75 -7.18 1.43
CA ASN A 70 -17.65 -6.33 0.67
C ASN A 70 -16.95 -5.61 -0.49
N MET A 71 -15.69 -5.95 -0.76
CA MET A 71 -14.97 -5.44 -1.92
C MET A 71 -15.61 -5.99 -3.21
N VAL A 72 -15.83 -5.10 -4.16
CA VAL A 72 -16.32 -5.41 -5.50
C VAL A 72 -15.13 -5.50 -6.46
N HIS A 73 -14.29 -4.48 -6.43
CA HIS A 73 -13.16 -4.33 -7.35
C HIS A 73 -11.98 -3.69 -6.64
N TYR A 74 -10.76 -3.90 -7.16
CA TYR A 74 -9.60 -3.12 -6.76
C TYR A 74 -8.70 -2.86 -7.96
N GLU A 75 -8.13 -1.66 -8.00
CA GLU A 75 -7.15 -1.24 -8.99
C GLU A 75 -5.84 -0.81 -8.31
N ILE A 76 -4.73 -1.05 -8.99
CA ILE A 76 -3.39 -0.71 -8.51
C ILE A 76 -2.78 0.28 -9.49
N ILE A 77 -2.54 1.50 -9.01
CA ILE A 77 -1.86 2.53 -9.80
C ILE A 77 -0.45 2.71 -9.23
N GLU A 78 0.53 2.28 -10.02
CA GLU A 78 1.94 2.52 -9.73
C GLU A 78 2.34 3.88 -10.33
N ASP A 79 2.72 4.84 -9.48
CA ASP A 79 3.29 6.12 -9.95
C ASP A 79 4.65 5.83 -10.58
N LYS A 80 4.68 5.66 -11.91
CA LYS A 80 5.90 5.53 -12.71
C LYS A 80 6.52 6.92 -12.90
N LYS A 81 7.03 7.50 -11.82
CA LYS A 81 7.95 8.65 -11.90
C LYS A 81 9.39 8.20 -12.09
#